data_AF-A0ABD0UEK8-F1
#
_entry.id   AF-A0ABD0UEK8-F1
#
_cell.length_a   1.000
_cell.length_b   1.000
_cell.length_c   1.000
_cell.angle_alpha   90.00
_cell.angle_beta   90.00
_cell.angle_gamma   90.00
#
_symmetry.space_group_name_H-M   'P 1'
#
loop_
_entity.id
_entity.type
_entity.pdbx_description
1 polymer ?
#
loop_
_entity_poly.entity_id
_entity_poly.type
_entity_poly.pdbx_seq_one_letter_code
_entity_poly.pdbx_strand_id
1 'polypeptide(L)'
;MELSYKLVMLPFLETKLEVAAYIHLKMFRNRKSDTDKTPLKELILQGSSRVHRCLALQTDDALEEKARRNDIYRCCIHSWSWKEETLLWETHTDLMRYPAYVDGASLNEEGWKYVQREVSQHAAHLAPISTLKARSTEIKRRKDGTVVEFVENPTSNIGNCILYRKWDTKADAFLLKTYDNLSFIPGRRRKEFLDAADWHSVQLWFTQKFGCCPSQTQLQARTRTVLQKR
;
A
#
# COMPACT_ATOMS: atom_id res chain seq x y z
N MET A 1 -25.35 37.89 6.48
CA MET A 1 -24.94 37.42 7.82
C MET A 1 -25.62 36.08 8.02
N GLU A 2 -24.96 34.93 8.18
CA GLU A 2 -23.57 34.59 8.47
C GLU A 2 -23.19 33.25 7.80
N LEU A 3 -21.87 33.09 7.68
CA LEU A 3 -21.02 32.07 7.05
C LEU A 3 -21.36 30.61 7.46
N SER A 4 -21.49 29.68 6.50
CA SER A 4 -20.41 28.86 5.91
C SER A 4 -19.75 27.86 6.87
N TYR A 5 -20.21 26.60 6.79
CA TYR A 5 -19.37 25.41 6.97
C TYR A 5 -19.56 24.48 5.76
N LYS A 6 -18.81 24.73 4.69
CA LYS A 6 -18.53 23.76 3.62
C LYS A 6 -17.03 23.61 3.53
N LEU A 7 -16.50 22.49 4.03
CA LEU A 7 -15.15 21.89 3.85
C LEU A 7 -15.05 20.82 4.97
N VAL A 8 -14.60 19.57 4.87
CA VAL A 8 -13.73 18.80 3.95
C VAL A 8 -14.00 17.32 4.25
N MET A 9 -14.50 16.51 3.32
CA MET A 9 -14.57 15.03 3.49
C MET A 9 -14.58 14.31 2.13
N LEU A 10 -13.79 14.76 1.15
CA LEU A 10 -13.78 14.20 -0.21
C LEU A 10 -12.50 13.48 -0.70
N PRO A 11 -11.28 13.63 -0.11
CA PRO A 11 -10.11 12.87 -0.60
C PRO A 11 -10.10 11.38 -0.18
N PHE A 12 -10.93 11.00 0.80
CA PHE A 12 -10.86 9.68 1.46
C PHE A 12 -11.62 8.57 0.73
N LEU A 13 -12.52 8.95 -0.18
CA LEU A 13 -13.38 8.04 -0.95
C LEU A 13 -12.71 7.56 -2.25
N GLU A 14 -11.93 8.40 -2.92
CA GLU A 14 -11.33 8.09 -4.23
C GLU A 14 -10.25 7.01 -4.14
N THR A 15 -9.38 7.06 -3.13
CA THR A 15 -8.31 6.06 -2.95
C THR A 15 -8.82 4.66 -2.64
N LYS A 16 -10.03 4.55 -2.08
CA LYS A 16 -10.62 3.28 -1.63
C LYS A 16 -11.43 2.59 -2.75
N LEU A 17 -12.00 3.39 -3.67
CA LEU A 17 -12.60 2.91 -4.92
C LEU A 17 -11.54 2.27 -5.84
N GLU A 18 -10.33 2.83 -5.87
CA GLU A 18 -9.25 2.41 -6.78
C GLU A 18 -8.56 1.11 -6.33
N VAL A 19 -8.39 0.92 -5.02
CA VAL A 19 -7.89 -0.35 -4.46
C VAL A 19 -8.91 -1.48 -4.65
N ALA A 20 -10.21 -1.18 -4.52
CA ALA A 20 -11.27 -2.13 -4.83
C ALA A 20 -11.27 -2.54 -6.32
N ALA A 21 -11.03 -1.59 -7.24
CA ALA A 21 -10.90 -1.86 -8.67
C ALA A 21 -9.68 -2.73 -9.02
N TYR A 22 -8.54 -2.52 -8.36
CA TYR A 22 -7.31 -3.30 -8.56
C TYR A 22 -7.45 -4.76 -8.09
N ILE A 23 -8.04 -4.99 -6.90
CA ILE A 23 -8.33 -6.35 -6.40
C ILE A 23 -9.34 -7.06 -7.33
N HIS A 24 -10.34 -6.33 -7.85
CA HIS A 24 -11.35 -6.90 -8.76
C HIS A 24 -10.80 -7.29 -10.14
N LEU A 25 -9.91 -6.49 -10.74
CA LEU A 25 -9.26 -6.83 -12.02
C LEU A 25 -8.47 -8.14 -11.94
N LYS A 26 -7.86 -8.42 -10.78
CA LYS A 26 -7.13 -9.67 -10.52
C LYS A 26 -8.07 -10.87 -10.36
N MET A 27 -9.26 -10.67 -9.76
CA MET A 27 -10.26 -11.72 -9.58
C MET A 27 -11.05 -12.04 -10.87
N PHE A 28 -11.33 -11.04 -11.72
CA PHE A 28 -12.10 -11.23 -12.96
C PHE A 28 -11.31 -11.86 -14.10
N ARG A 29 -9.98 -11.68 -14.15
CA ARG A 29 -9.12 -12.37 -15.13
C ARG A 29 -9.24 -13.90 -15.08
N ASN A 30 -9.74 -14.44 -13.97
CA ASN A 30 -9.92 -15.88 -13.74
C ASN A 30 -11.37 -16.37 -13.88
N ARG A 31 -12.36 -15.51 -14.19
CA ARG A 31 -13.75 -15.95 -14.44
C ARG A 31 -14.17 -15.63 -15.87
N LYS A 32 -14.03 -16.63 -16.74
CA LYS A 32 -14.85 -16.72 -17.96
C LYS A 32 -16.27 -17.12 -17.54
N SER A 33 -17.18 -16.17 -17.33
CA SER A 33 -18.61 -16.47 -17.45
C SER A 33 -19.42 -15.22 -17.76
N ASP A 34 -20.25 -15.36 -18.78
CA ASP A 34 -20.83 -14.31 -19.62
C ASP A 34 -22.23 -13.84 -19.15
N THR A 35 -22.51 -13.82 -17.84
CA THR A 35 -23.91 -13.73 -17.36
C THR A 35 -24.23 -12.77 -16.22
N ASP A 36 -23.35 -11.83 -15.85
CA ASP A 36 -23.69 -10.86 -14.80
C ASP A 36 -23.89 -9.44 -15.37
N LYS A 37 -25.16 -9.05 -15.56
CA LYS A 37 -25.59 -7.72 -16.06
C LYS A 37 -25.65 -6.66 -14.97
N THR A 38 -25.00 -6.86 -13.83
CA THR A 38 -24.96 -5.83 -12.79
C THR A 38 -24.13 -4.64 -13.31
N PRO A 39 -24.68 -3.40 -13.34
CA PRO A 39 -23.97 -2.25 -13.87
C PRO A 39 -22.63 -2.06 -13.14
N LEU A 40 -21.55 -1.85 -13.90
CA LEU A 40 -20.19 -1.72 -13.38
C LEU A 40 -20.10 -0.74 -12.19
N LYS A 41 -20.86 0.35 -12.22
CA LYS A 41 -20.94 1.34 -11.13
C LYS A 41 -21.50 0.76 -9.83
N GLU A 42 -22.50 -0.12 -9.91
CA GLU A 42 -23.16 -0.73 -8.76
C GLU A 42 -22.29 -1.84 -8.14
N LEU A 43 -21.58 -2.60 -8.98
CA LEU A 43 -20.55 -3.54 -8.53
C LEU A 43 -19.37 -2.85 -7.83
N ILE A 44 -18.90 -1.72 -8.37
CA ILE A 44 -17.84 -0.90 -7.75
C ILE A 44 -18.31 -0.35 -6.39
N LEU A 45 -19.56 0.11 -6.29
CA LEU A 45 -20.14 0.64 -5.06
C LEU A 45 -20.32 -0.44 -3.99
N GLN A 46 -20.78 -1.63 -4.39
CA GLN A 46 -20.92 -2.79 -3.50
C GLN A 46 -19.55 -3.35 -3.06
N GLY A 47 -18.58 -3.42 -3.97
CA GLY A 47 -17.19 -3.79 -3.67
C GLY A 47 -16.54 -2.81 -2.69
N SER A 48 -16.70 -1.51 -2.91
CA SER A 48 -16.16 -0.45 -2.04
C SER A 48 -16.82 -0.39 -0.67
N SER A 49 -18.14 -0.65 -0.59
CA SER A 49 -18.88 -0.74 0.68
C SER A 49 -18.52 -1.99 1.48
N ARG A 50 -18.30 -3.13 0.82
CA ARG A 50 -17.80 -4.36 1.45
C ARG A 50 -16.35 -4.20 1.92
N VAL A 51 -15.48 -3.60 1.11
CA VAL A 51 -14.09 -3.24 1.49
C VAL A 51 -14.08 -2.28 2.69
N HIS A 52 -14.96 -1.29 2.75
CA HIS A 52 -15.08 -0.37 3.89
C HIS A 52 -15.56 -1.02 5.19
N ARG A 53 -16.54 -1.93 5.12
CA ARG A 53 -17.08 -2.60 6.32
C ARG A 53 -16.24 -3.78 6.78
N CYS A 54 -15.39 -4.34 5.92
CA CYS A 54 -14.62 -5.56 6.22
C CYS A 54 -13.13 -5.34 6.57
N LEU A 55 -12.57 -4.15 6.38
CA LEU A 55 -11.12 -3.93 6.54
C LEU A 55 -10.83 -2.90 7.64
N ALA A 56 -11.00 -3.32 8.90
CA ALA A 56 -10.23 -2.77 10.01
C ALA A 56 -8.77 -3.27 9.88
N LEU A 57 -8.07 -2.78 8.86
CA LEU A 57 -6.66 -3.12 8.66
C LEU A 57 -5.85 -2.49 9.78
N GLN A 58 -5.03 -3.30 10.43
CA GLN A 58 -4.14 -2.82 11.47
C GLN A 58 -3.17 -1.81 10.85
N THR A 59 -3.22 -0.57 11.37
CA THR A 59 -2.30 0.50 11.00
C THR A 59 -1.15 0.57 12.00
N ASP A 60 -0.05 1.16 11.58
CA ASP A 60 1.11 1.44 12.44
C ASP A 60 1.21 2.95 12.58
N ASP A 61 0.97 3.47 13.78
CA ASP A 61 0.87 4.91 14.01
C ASP A 61 2.15 5.65 13.59
N ALA A 62 3.32 5.03 13.75
CA ALA A 62 4.58 5.63 13.35
C ALA A 62 4.76 5.67 11.82
N LEU A 63 4.34 4.63 11.11
CA LEU A 63 4.31 4.64 9.63
C LEU A 63 3.23 5.57 9.10
N GLU A 64 2.07 5.64 9.74
CA GLU A 64 0.98 6.54 9.38
C GLU A 64 1.36 8.00 9.58
N GLU A 65 2.06 8.32 10.67
CA GLU A 65 2.60 9.64 10.90
C GLU A 65 3.59 10.05 9.80
N LYS A 66 4.53 9.16 9.45
CA LYS A 66 5.45 9.37 8.32
C LYS A 66 4.71 9.53 7.00
N ALA A 67 3.64 8.76 6.78
CA ALA A 67 2.82 8.84 5.57
C ALA A 67 2.04 10.16 5.49
N ARG A 68 1.59 10.69 6.63
CA ARG A 68 0.91 11.99 6.76
C ARG A 68 1.86 13.15 6.46
N ARG A 69 3.11 13.05 6.93
CA ARG A 69 4.18 13.99 6.58
C ARG A 69 4.73 13.83 5.16
N ASN A 70 4.28 12.80 4.43
CA ASN A 70 4.74 12.48 3.08
C ASN A 70 6.24 12.08 3.00
N ASP A 71 6.80 11.59 4.11
CA ASP A 71 8.15 11.00 4.17
C ASP A 71 8.16 9.63 3.45
N ILE A 72 7.05 8.92 3.58
CA ILE A 72 6.72 7.67 2.89
C ILE A 72 5.30 7.78 2.31
N TYR A 73 4.88 6.82 1.51
CA TYR A 73 3.50 6.73 1.04
C TYR A 73 2.89 5.36 1.34
N ARG A 74 1.56 5.33 1.50
CA ARG A 74 0.81 4.06 1.56
C ARG A 74 0.82 3.49 0.16
N CYS A 75 1.30 2.26 0.00
CA CYS A 75 1.49 1.66 -1.30
C CYS A 75 0.27 0.85 -1.74
N CYS A 76 -0.03 -0.25 -1.05
CA CYS A 76 -1.05 -1.20 -1.46
C CYS A 76 -1.55 -2.02 -0.28
N ILE A 77 -2.71 -2.64 -0.46
CA ILE A 77 -3.16 -3.73 0.41
C ILE A 77 -2.45 -4.99 -0.10
N HIS A 78 -1.69 -5.63 0.77
CA HIS A 78 -0.86 -6.78 0.45
C HIS A 78 -1.35 -8.03 1.14
N SER A 79 -1.34 -9.14 0.39
CA SER A 79 -1.59 -10.48 0.91
C SER A 79 -0.26 -11.24 0.94
N TRP A 80 0.02 -11.87 2.08
CA TRP A 80 1.25 -12.62 2.30
C TRP A 80 1.37 -13.81 1.36
N SER A 81 2.54 -13.97 0.74
CA SER A 81 2.92 -15.16 0.00
C SER A 81 3.73 -16.13 0.88
N TRP A 82 3.70 -17.42 0.56
CA TRP A 82 4.48 -18.43 1.29
C TRP A 82 5.98 -18.09 1.34
N LYS A 83 6.53 -17.44 0.31
CA LYS A 83 7.93 -17.02 0.27
C LYS A 83 8.23 -15.95 1.31
N GLU A 84 7.34 -14.96 1.45
CA GLU A 84 7.48 -13.90 2.43
C GLU A 84 7.30 -14.42 3.86
N GLU A 85 6.42 -15.42 4.04
CA GLU A 85 6.26 -16.10 5.33
C GLU A 85 7.49 -16.91 5.71
N THR A 86 8.06 -17.67 4.77
CA THR A 86 9.33 -18.36 4.97
C THR A 86 10.43 -17.38 5.35
N LEU A 87 10.58 -16.27 4.61
CA LEU A 87 11.58 -15.25 4.90
C LEU A 87 11.38 -14.61 6.28
N LEU A 88 10.15 -14.24 6.62
CA LEU A 88 9.80 -13.69 7.94
C LEU A 88 10.18 -14.67 9.04
N TRP A 89 9.85 -15.95 8.86
CA TRP A 89 10.14 -17.01 9.81
C TRP A 89 11.64 -17.24 10.01
N GLU A 90 12.39 -17.39 8.91
CA GLU A 90 13.84 -17.62 8.91
C GLU A 90 14.55 -16.43 9.57
N THR A 91 14.25 -15.21 9.12
CA THR A 91 14.85 -13.99 9.67
C THR A 91 14.57 -13.86 11.17
N HIS A 92 13.32 -14.07 11.59
CA HIS A 92 12.95 -14.02 13.01
C HIS A 92 13.71 -15.08 13.83
N THR A 93 13.73 -16.32 13.36
CA THR A 93 14.35 -17.45 14.07
C THR A 93 15.86 -17.31 14.16
N ASP A 94 16.50 -16.81 13.11
CA ASP A 94 17.93 -16.54 13.12
C ASP A 94 18.25 -15.44 14.13
N LEU A 95 17.48 -14.34 14.15
CA LEU A 95 17.68 -13.26 15.12
C LEU A 95 17.50 -13.69 16.58
N MET A 96 16.61 -14.65 16.85
CA MET A 96 16.41 -15.20 18.21
C MET A 96 17.68 -15.88 18.77
N ARG A 97 18.70 -16.16 17.94
CA ARG A 97 20.00 -16.69 18.38
C ARG A 97 20.98 -15.62 18.84
N TYR A 98 20.67 -14.34 18.63
CA TYR A 98 21.57 -13.22 18.91
C TYR A 98 21.08 -12.43 20.13
N PRO A 99 21.74 -12.52 21.30
CA PRO A 99 21.27 -11.89 22.53
C PRO A 99 21.02 -10.38 22.43
N ALA A 100 21.75 -9.67 21.55
CA ALA A 100 21.57 -8.24 21.32
C ALA A 100 20.17 -7.86 20.77
N TYR A 101 19.47 -8.81 20.15
CA TYR A 101 18.16 -8.59 19.52
C TYR A 101 17.00 -9.25 20.29
N VAL A 102 17.27 -9.86 21.44
CA VAL A 102 16.31 -10.67 22.19
C VAL A 102 16.02 -10.01 23.54
N ASP A 103 14.75 -9.97 23.91
CA ASP A 103 14.27 -9.62 25.26
C ASP A 103 13.38 -10.77 25.77
N GLY A 104 13.94 -11.57 26.68
CA GLY A 104 13.31 -12.79 27.19
C GLY A 104 13.04 -13.82 26.08
N ALA A 105 11.76 -14.09 25.83
CA ALA A 105 11.31 -15.08 24.85
C ALA A 105 10.93 -14.48 23.48
N SER A 106 11.21 -13.19 23.24
CA SER A 106 10.86 -12.50 21.99
C SER A 106 11.98 -11.59 21.51
N LEU A 107 11.89 -11.11 20.27
CA LEU A 107 12.78 -10.06 19.77
C LEU A 107 12.44 -8.72 20.44
N ASN A 108 13.47 -7.95 20.77
CA ASN A 108 13.35 -6.57 21.22
C ASN A 108 13.01 -5.62 20.05
N GLU A 109 12.85 -4.32 20.33
CA GLU A 109 12.47 -3.34 19.30
C GLU A 109 13.45 -3.29 18.12
N GLU A 110 14.75 -3.34 18.39
CA GLU A 110 15.79 -3.33 17.35
C GLU A 110 15.78 -4.61 16.51
N GLY A 111 15.53 -5.77 17.15
CA GLY A 111 15.32 -7.04 16.45
C GLY A 111 14.14 -6.95 15.48
N TRP A 112 13.01 -6.40 15.90
CA TRP A 112 11.86 -6.21 15.02
C TRP A 112 12.08 -5.18 13.91
N LYS A 113 12.83 -4.10 14.17
CA LYS A 113 13.26 -3.16 13.10
C LYS A 113 14.16 -3.85 12.08
N TYR A 114 15.02 -4.77 12.54
CA TYR A 114 15.84 -5.59 11.64
C TYR A 114 14.96 -6.51 10.79
N VAL A 115 14.05 -7.29 11.40
CA VAL A 115 13.10 -8.13 10.67
C VAL A 115 12.33 -7.33 9.63
N GLN A 116 11.76 -6.19 10.03
CA GLN A 116 11.04 -5.32 9.11
C GLN A 116 11.92 -4.95 7.92
N ARG A 117 13.15 -4.52 8.15
CA ARG A 117 14.08 -4.12 7.08
C ARG A 117 14.38 -5.27 6.13
N GLU A 118 14.69 -6.46 6.61
CA GLU A 118 15.05 -7.61 5.77
C GLU A 118 13.86 -8.09 4.93
N VAL A 119 12.70 -8.28 5.57
CA VAL A 119 11.48 -8.68 4.87
C VAL A 119 11.07 -7.61 3.83
N SER A 120 11.28 -6.34 4.18
CA SER A 120 10.94 -5.21 3.30
C SER A 120 11.93 -5.00 2.16
N GLN A 121 13.21 -5.38 2.32
CA GLN A 121 14.22 -5.23 1.28
C GLN A 121 13.92 -6.08 0.05
N HIS A 122 13.32 -7.26 0.24
CA HIS A 122 12.90 -8.12 -0.87
C HIS A 122 11.70 -7.55 -1.66
N ALA A 123 10.88 -6.70 -1.05
CA ALA A 123 9.70 -6.12 -1.69
C ALA A 123 9.83 -4.63 -2.02
N ALA A 124 10.85 -3.91 -1.53
CA ALA A 124 10.92 -2.45 -1.46
C ALA A 124 9.73 -1.80 -0.71
N HIS A 125 9.01 -2.57 0.11
CA HIS A 125 7.80 -2.19 0.82
C HIS A 125 7.93 -2.49 2.31
N LEU A 126 7.53 -1.55 3.16
CA LEU A 126 7.52 -1.66 4.60
C LEU A 126 6.17 -2.20 5.10
N ALA A 127 6.20 -3.36 5.75
CA ALA A 127 5.07 -3.87 6.52
C ALA A 127 5.12 -3.34 7.97
N PRO A 128 3.99 -3.00 8.61
CA PRO A 128 3.91 -2.72 10.05
C PRO A 128 4.61 -3.77 10.91
N ILE A 129 5.40 -3.34 11.91
CA ILE A 129 6.03 -4.29 12.86
C ILE A 129 4.97 -5.09 13.61
N SER A 130 3.86 -4.46 13.97
CA SER A 130 2.72 -5.13 14.62
C SER A 130 2.15 -6.26 13.75
N THR A 131 2.01 -6.04 12.44
CA THR A 131 1.61 -7.08 11.49
C THR A 131 2.66 -8.18 11.39
N LEU A 132 3.95 -7.86 11.33
CA LEU A 132 5.02 -8.86 11.29
C LEU A 132 5.01 -9.76 12.53
N LYS A 133 4.87 -9.15 13.72
CA LYS A 133 4.71 -9.85 15.00
C LYS A 133 3.51 -10.78 15.00
N ALA A 134 2.35 -10.26 14.59
CA ALA A 134 1.13 -11.05 14.56
C ALA A 134 1.27 -12.22 13.57
N ARG A 135 1.77 -11.94 12.35
CA ARG A 135 1.94 -12.97 11.33
C ARG A 135 2.96 -14.03 11.73
N SER A 136 4.07 -13.67 12.36
CA SER A 136 5.07 -14.65 12.81
C SER A 136 4.51 -15.66 13.82
N THR A 137 3.49 -15.29 14.59
CA THR A 137 2.81 -16.21 15.52
C THR A 137 1.81 -17.14 14.84
N GLU A 138 1.31 -16.77 13.66
CA GLU A 138 0.32 -17.56 12.89
C GLU A 138 0.96 -18.57 11.93
N ILE A 139 2.26 -18.43 11.62
CA ILE A 139 2.97 -19.33 10.70
C ILE A 139 2.97 -20.76 11.26
N LYS A 140 2.24 -21.67 10.59
CA LYS A 140 2.21 -23.09 10.91
C LYS A 140 3.37 -23.83 10.25
N ARG A 141 3.89 -24.85 10.94
CA ARG A 141 5.08 -25.61 10.53
C ARG A 141 4.83 -27.11 10.43
N ARG A 142 5.53 -27.74 9.50
CA ARG A 142 5.72 -29.20 9.48
C ARG A 142 6.77 -29.59 10.53
N LYS A 143 6.83 -30.88 10.87
CA LYS A 143 7.78 -31.41 11.86
C LYS A 143 9.26 -31.21 11.47
N ASP A 144 9.54 -31.08 10.18
CA ASP A 144 10.87 -30.80 9.62
C ASP A 144 11.26 -29.31 9.69
N GLY A 145 10.41 -28.45 10.26
CA GLY A 145 10.65 -27.02 10.38
C GLY A 145 10.24 -26.19 9.16
N THR A 146 9.82 -26.83 8.06
CA THR A 146 9.32 -26.11 6.88
C THR A 146 7.96 -25.46 7.14
N VAL A 147 7.74 -24.28 6.57
CA VAL A 147 6.44 -23.60 6.62
C VAL A 147 5.42 -24.44 5.85
N VAL A 148 4.26 -24.70 6.46
CA VAL A 148 3.17 -25.40 5.78
C VAL A 148 2.62 -24.45 4.73
N GLU A 149 2.77 -24.81 3.45
CA GLU A 149 2.10 -24.11 2.36
C GLU A 149 0.59 -24.17 2.59
N PHE A 150 -0.01 -23.05 2.95
CA PHE A 150 -1.46 -22.94 3.09
C PHE A 150 -2.10 -22.93 1.70
N VAL A 151 -2.43 -24.11 1.19
CA VAL A 151 -3.16 -24.26 -0.09
C VAL A 151 -4.67 -24.02 0.09
N GLU A 152 -5.21 -24.05 1.31
CA GLU A 152 -6.65 -23.90 1.54
C GLU A 152 -6.98 -22.93 2.70
N ASN A 153 -7.72 -21.86 2.37
CA ASN A 153 -8.43 -20.89 3.23
C ASN A 153 -7.62 -19.83 4.02
N PRO A 154 -7.50 -18.58 3.53
CA PRO A 154 -6.96 -17.47 4.29
C PRO A 154 -8.10 -16.75 5.03
N THR A 155 -8.51 -17.27 6.19
CA THR A 155 -9.44 -16.59 7.11
C THR A 155 -8.77 -16.22 8.44
N SER A 156 -7.44 -16.08 8.48
CA SER A 156 -6.83 -15.26 9.54
C SER A 156 -7.12 -13.80 9.20
N ASN A 157 -7.69 -13.04 10.14
CA ASN A 157 -7.99 -11.62 9.97
C ASN A 157 -6.73 -10.74 9.73
N ILE A 158 -5.52 -11.34 9.78
CA ILE A 158 -4.21 -10.76 9.45
C ILE A 158 -3.81 -11.12 7.99
N GLY A 159 -4.75 -11.59 7.16
CA GLY A 159 -4.47 -11.98 5.78
C GLY A 159 -4.03 -10.83 4.88
N ASN A 160 -4.36 -9.59 5.25
CA ASN A 160 -4.01 -8.39 4.50
C ASN A 160 -3.40 -7.32 5.40
N CYS A 161 -2.44 -6.56 4.89
CA CYS A 161 -1.88 -5.39 5.56
C CYS A 161 -1.68 -4.22 4.59
N ILE A 162 -1.58 -3.01 5.13
CA ILE A 162 -1.15 -1.84 4.35
C ILE A 162 0.37 -1.86 4.31
N LEU A 163 0.92 -1.97 3.10
CA LEU A 163 2.35 -1.75 2.89
C LEU A 163 2.63 -0.28 2.63
N TYR A 164 3.80 0.17 3.06
CA TYR A 164 4.28 1.53 2.84
C TYR A 164 5.53 1.48 1.95
N ARG A 165 5.85 2.57 1.29
CA ARG A 165 7.09 2.66 0.52
C ARG A 165 7.69 4.05 0.63
N LYS A 166 9.02 4.11 0.65
CA LYS A 166 9.76 5.37 0.61
C LYS A 166 9.68 5.95 -0.79
N TRP A 167 9.65 7.27 -0.88
CA TRP A 167 9.94 7.94 -2.14
C TRP A 167 11.39 7.67 -2.54
N ASP A 168 11.60 7.40 -3.82
CA ASP A 168 12.91 7.19 -4.40
C ASP A 168 13.13 8.15 -5.58
N THR A 169 14.37 8.27 -6.03
CA THR A 169 14.74 9.19 -7.12
C THR A 169 14.06 8.85 -8.44
N LYS A 170 13.69 7.58 -8.67
CA LYS A 170 12.99 7.14 -9.88
C LYS A 170 11.52 7.59 -9.83
N ALA A 171 10.87 7.48 -8.69
CA ALA A 171 9.53 7.98 -8.44
C ALA A 171 9.49 9.52 -8.60
N ASP A 172 10.44 10.23 -7.99
CA ASP A 172 10.53 11.69 -8.09
C ASP A 172 10.74 12.17 -9.55
N ALA A 173 11.67 11.55 -10.28
CA ALA A 173 11.91 11.85 -11.69
C ALA A 173 10.67 11.58 -12.56
N PHE A 174 9.93 10.51 -12.25
CA PHE A 174 8.67 10.22 -12.94
C PHE A 174 7.60 11.27 -12.66
N LEU A 175 7.46 11.74 -11.42
CA LEU A 175 6.50 12.78 -11.06
C LEU A 175 6.80 14.08 -11.79
N LEU A 176 8.07 14.52 -11.82
CA LEU A 176 8.47 15.73 -12.55
C LEU A 176 8.18 15.62 -14.04
N LYS A 177 8.61 14.53 -14.68
CA LYS A 177 8.39 14.33 -16.12
C LYS A 177 6.90 14.31 -16.46
N THR A 178 6.11 13.61 -15.66
CA THR A 178 4.66 13.53 -15.87
C THR A 178 4.00 14.89 -15.67
N TYR A 179 4.41 15.63 -14.63
CA TYR A 179 3.92 16.98 -14.38
C TYR A 179 4.24 17.93 -15.54
N ASP A 180 5.48 17.95 -16.01
CA ASP A 180 5.89 18.81 -17.12
C ASP A 180 5.09 18.50 -18.40
N ASN A 181 4.91 17.21 -18.72
CA ASN A 181 4.12 16.75 -19.88
C ASN A 181 2.64 17.14 -19.80
N LEU A 182 2.02 17.06 -18.62
CA LEU A 182 0.61 17.42 -18.45
C LEU A 182 0.42 18.94 -18.33
N SER A 183 1.43 19.66 -17.82
CA SER A 183 1.40 21.11 -17.70
C SER A 183 1.52 21.81 -19.06
N PHE A 184 2.11 21.14 -20.06
CA PHE A 184 2.35 21.70 -21.38
C PHE A 184 1.86 20.78 -22.49
N ILE A 185 0.80 21.22 -23.18
CA ILE A 185 0.31 20.60 -24.41
C ILE A 185 0.64 21.56 -25.56
N PRO A 186 1.38 21.12 -26.61
CA PRO A 186 1.70 21.97 -27.76
C PRO A 186 0.45 22.64 -28.33
N GLY A 187 0.53 23.95 -28.59
CA GLY A 187 -0.59 24.75 -29.09
C GLY A 187 -1.59 25.21 -28.02
N ARG A 188 -1.35 24.92 -26.73
CA ARG A 188 -2.15 25.45 -25.60
C ARG A 188 -1.28 26.28 -24.65
N ARG A 189 -1.92 27.22 -23.93
CA ARG A 189 -1.27 27.92 -22.82
C ARG A 189 -0.87 26.90 -21.76
N ARG A 190 0.36 27.00 -21.26
CA ARG A 190 0.85 26.16 -20.16
C ARG A 190 -0.09 26.28 -18.96
N LYS A 191 -0.52 25.14 -18.41
CA LYS A 191 -1.30 25.09 -17.18
C LYS A 191 -0.41 25.52 -16.01
N GLU A 192 -0.91 26.43 -15.19
CA GLU A 192 -0.23 26.80 -13.93
C GLU A 192 -0.36 25.67 -12.90
N PHE A 193 -1.51 24.98 -12.90
CA PHE A 193 -1.80 23.84 -12.05
C PHE A 193 -2.47 22.71 -12.84
N LEU A 194 -2.14 21.47 -12.48
CA LEU A 194 -2.86 20.29 -12.95
C LEU A 194 -4.25 20.22 -12.31
N ASP A 195 -5.25 19.90 -13.12
CA ASP A 195 -6.64 19.72 -12.67
C ASP A 195 -6.88 18.29 -12.12
N ALA A 196 -8.10 18.01 -11.65
CA ALA A 196 -8.42 16.71 -11.06
C ALA A 196 -8.23 15.53 -12.04
N ALA A 197 -8.55 15.71 -13.32
CA ALA A 197 -8.40 14.66 -14.33
C ALA A 197 -6.92 14.39 -14.66
N ASP A 198 -6.10 15.44 -14.68
CA ASP A 198 -4.66 15.31 -14.81
C ASP A 198 -4.08 14.51 -13.64
N TRP A 199 -4.46 14.83 -12.40
CA TRP A 199 -3.96 14.12 -11.21
C TRP A 199 -4.40 12.66 -11.13
N HIS A 200 -5.63 12.36 -11.57
CA HIS A 200 -6.07 10.97 -11.72
C HIS A 200 -5.20 10.23 -12.74
N SER A 201 -4.85 10.88 -13.85
CA SER A 201 -3.93 10.32 -14.86
C SER A 201 -2.53 10.06 -14.28
N VAL A 202 -1.99 11.01 -13.50
CA VAL A 202 -0.71 10.84 -12.78
C VAL A 202 -0.76 9.59 -11.90
N GLN A 203 -1.82 9.40 -11.11
CA GLN A 203 -1.97 8.29 -10.20
C GLN A 203 -2.07 6.94 -10.93
N LEU A 204 -2.84 6.88 -12.01
CA LEU A 204 -2.95 5.69 -12.86
C LEU A 204 -1.60 5.30 -13.46
N TRP A 205 -0.89 6.27 -14.05
CA TRP A 205 0.42 6.00 -14.67
C TRP A 205 1.48 5.66 -13.62
N PHE A 206 1.43 6.26 -12.43
CA PHE A 206 2.31 5.89 -11.31
C PHE A 206 2.07 4.44 -10.90
N THR A 207 0.80 4.04 -10.76
CA THR A 207 0.41 2.68 -10.42
C THR A 207 0.88 1.67 -11.46
N GLN A 208 0.66 1.96 -12.74
CA GLN A 208 1.12 1.09 -13.83
C GLN A 208 2.63 0.95 -13.86
N LYS A 209 3.37 2.02 -13.58
CA LYS A 209 4.83 2.02 -13.64
C LYS A 209 5.49 1.35 -12.44
N PHE A 210 4.98 1.58 -11.24
CA PHE A 210 5.66 1.18 -10.00
C PHE A 210 4.97 0.03 -9.26
N GLY A 211 3.75 -0.35 -9.67
CA GLY A 211 2.93 -1.32 -8.93
C GLY A 211 2.47 -0.80 -7.57
N CYS A 212 2.45 0.52 -7.40
CA CYS A 212 2.18 1.20 -6.14
C CYS A 212 1.03 2.20 -6.28
N CYS A 213 0.16 2.30 -5.28
CA CYS A 213 -1.06 3.10 -5.35
C CYS A 213 -1.08 4.22 -4.27
N PRO A 214 -0.11 5.17 -4.26
CA PRO A 214 -0.20 6.32 -3.37
C PRO A 214 -1.47 7.12 -3.66
N SER A 215 -1.98 7.82 -2.65
CA SER A 215 -3.15 8.68 -2.86
C SER A 215 -2.80 9.86 -3.77
N GLN A 216 -3.82 10.38 -4.46
CA GLN A 216 -3.69 11.62 -5.20
C GLN A 216 -3.11 12.75 -4.33
N THR A 217 -3.56 12.89 -3.08
CA THR A 217 -3.02 13.89 -2.14
C THR A 217 -1.52 13.66 -1.86
N GLN A 218 -1.09 12.41 -1.70
CA GLN A 218 0.32 12.07 -1.50
C GLN A 218 1.16 12.43 -2.72
N LEU A 219 0.68 12.11 -3.92
CA LEU A 219 1.33 12.47 -5.19
C LEU A 219 1.43 13.99 -5.36
N GLN A 220 0.35 14.73 -5.10
CA GLN A 220 0.33 16.19 -5.18
C GLN A 220 1.35 16.83 -4.24
N ALA A 221 1.34 16.44 -2.97
CA ALA A 221 2.27 16.98 -1.98
C ALA A 221 3.72 16.59 -2.27
N ARG A 222 3.97 15.37 -2.78
CA ARG A 222 5.32 14.97 -3.20
C ARG A 222 5.78 15.78 -4.40
N THR A 223 4.95 15.92 -5.43
CA THR A 223 5.30 16.73 -6.62
C THR A 223 5.64 18.17 -6.24
N ARG A 224 4.91 18.82 -5.32
CA ARG A 224 5.27 20.15 -4.81
C ARG A 224 6.66 20.17 -4.17
N THR A 225 6.94 19.18 -3.32
CA THR A 225 8.24 19.03 -2.66
C THR A 225 9.38 18.86 -3.65
N VAL A 226 9.17 18.07 -4.71
CA VAL A 226 10.18 17.83 -5.74
C VAL A 226 10.36 19.04 -6.65
N LEU A 227 9.28 19.76 -6.99
CA LEU A 227 9.35 21.01 -7.77
C LEU A 227 10.10 22.11 -7.04
N GLN A 228 9.97 22.21 -5.71
CA GLN A 228 10.72 23.18 -4.89
C GLN A 228 12.22 22.92 -4.81
N LYS A 229 12.65 21.69 -5.11
CA LYS A 229 14.06 21.27 -5.09
C LYS A 229 14.74 21.41 -6.46
N ARG A 230 13.98 21.75 -7.50
CA ARG A 230 14.46 21.98 -8.86
C ARG A 230 15.15 23.33 -8.96
#